data_AF-A0A7W0EWA7-F1
#
_entry.id   AF-A0A7W0EWA7-F1
#
_cell.length_a   1.000
_cell.length_b   1.000
_cell.length_c   1.000
_cell.angle_alpha   90.00
_cell.angle_beta   90.00
_cell.angle_gamma   90.00
#
_symmetry.space_group_name_H-M   'P 1'
#
loop_
_entity.id
_entity.type
_entity.pdbx_description
1 polymer ?
#
loop_
_entity_poly.entity_id
_entity_poly.type
_entity_poly.pdbx_seq_one_letter_code
_entity_poly.pdbx_strand_id
1 'polypeptide(L)'
;MGMMTRMVRLWKADLHGVMDQLEDKGLLLKQYLREMENSLQQKQARCEYLTQTCRQIEQDLGLREEEMGKLAKDLDLAVVKNKNDIARMLIRKRRSVQTTCSHLKQQQDLLSEERQQLEGLLGQQRLQYDQFKIKAEAYFRQAKNRQMDEGFPGLDAMGDFQSPTEEEIELELLQRKEALTPGGAA
;
A
#
# COMPACT_ATOMS: atom_id res chain seq x y z
N MET A 1 5.28 19.84 -2.92
CA MET A 1 5.33 20.76 -1.76
C MET A 1 3.95 21.39 -1.55
N GLY A 2 2.84 20.66 -1.46
CA GLY A 2 2.53 19.56 -0.57
C GLY A 2 1.73 20.12 0.60
N MET A 3 0.41 20.30 0.47
CA MET A 3 -0.47 20.73 1.57
C MET A 3 -0.23 19.90 2.86
N MET A 4 0.24 18.66 2.69
CA MET A 4 0.82 17.76 3.70
C MET A 4 1.79 18.43 4.69
N THR A 5 2.72 19.27 4.23
CA THR A 5 3.75 19.87 5.10
C THR A 5 3.20 21.08 5.87
N ARG A 6 2.14 21.74 5.37
CA ARG A 6 1.47 22.84 6.07
C ARG A 6 0.61 22.33 7.21
N MET A 7 -0.07 21.20 7.03
CA MET A 7 -1.00 20.68 8.04
C MET A 7 -0.30 20.05 9.26
N VAL A 8 0.83 19.36 9.05
CA VAL A 8 1.67 18.87 10.16
C VAL A 8 2.26 20.03 10.98
N ARG A 9 2.52 21.18 10.35
CA ARG A 9 2.92 22.40 11.06
C ARG A 9 1.77 23.03 11.84
N LEU A 10 0.54 23.00 11.31
CA LEU A 10 -0.67 23.43 12.02
C LEU A 10 -0.97 22.56 13.25
N TRP A 11 -0.72 21.24 13.17
CA TRP A 11 -0.79 20.32 14.31
C TRP A 11 0.14 20.69 15.46
N LYS A 12 1.32 21.25 15.14
CA LYS A 12 2.31 21.66 16.15
C LYS A 12 2.01 23.04 16.75
N ALA A 13 1.12 23.82 16.13
CA ALA A 13 0.95 25.23 16.43
C ALA A 13 -0.19 25.56 17.42
N ASP A 14 -1.29 24.79 17.49
CA ASP A 14 -2.46 25.23 18.27
C ASP A 14 -3.14 24.12 19.07
N LEU A 15 -2.85 24.08 20.38
CA LEU A 15 -3.43 23.17 21.37
C LEU A 15 -4.48 23.84 22.29
N HIS A 16 -4.86 25.10 22.10
CA HIS A 16 -5.67 25.85 23.10
C HIS A 16 -6.77 26.79 22.56
N GLY A 17 -7.20 26.69 21.29
CA GLY A 17 -8.15 27.65 20.70
C GLY A 17 -9.44 27.07 20.10
N VAL A 18 -10.53 27.16 20.88
CA VAL A 18 -11.95 27.37 20.50
C VAL A 18 -12.71 26.26 19.72
N MET A 19 -13.83 25.85 20.31
CA MET A 19 -14.84 24.86 19.89
C MET A 19 -15.23 24.87 18.40
N ASP A 20 -15.32 26.03 17.75
CA ASP A 20 -15.65 26.13 16.31
C ASP A 20 -14.55 25.59 15.39
N GLN A 21 -13.28 25.69 15.80
CA GLN A 21 -12.18 25.11 15.03
C GLN A 21 -12.09 23.60 15.19
N LEU A 22 -12.71 23.02 16.22
CA LEU A 22 -12.71 21.57 16.48
C LEU A 22 -13.64 20.81 15.53
N GLU A 23 -14.81 21.36 15.21
CA GLU A 23 -15.72 20.79 14.21
C GLU A 23 -15.08 20.80 12.81
N ASP A 24 -14.45 21.90 12.43
CA ASP A 24 -13.70 22.02 11.17
C ASP A 24 -12.49 21.08 11.11
N LYS A 25 -11.72 20.95 12.19
CA LYS A 25 -10.56 20.03 12.27
C LYS A 25 -10.97 18.57 12.20
N GLY A 26 -12.08 18.18 12.84
CA GLY A 26 -12.63 16.84 12.77
C GLY A 26 -13.14 16.48 11.37
N LEU A 27 -13.80 17.42 10.70
CA LEU A 27 -14.27 17.25 9.32
C LEU A 27 -13.08 17.11 8.34
N LEU A 28 -12.06 17.97 8.48
CA LEU A 28 -10.82 17.90 7.70
C LEU A 28 -10.12 16.56 7.88
N LEU A 29 -10.02 16.05 9.11
CA LEU A 29 -9.39 14.76 9.40
C LEU A 29 -10.13 13.59 8.70
N LYS A 30 -11.46 13.59 8.74
CA LYS A 30 -12.30 12.61 8.02
C LYS A 30 -12.12 12.73 6.51
N GLN A 31 -12.06 13.94 5.99
CA GLN A 31 -11.80 14.18 4.58
C GLN A 31 -10.44 13.63 4.16
N TYR A 32 -9.38 13.89 4.94
CA TYR A 32 -8.05 13.36 4.65
C TYR A 32 -8.01 11.83 4.69
N LEU A 33 -8.67 11.23 5.68
CA LEU A 33 -8.74 9.77 5.79
C LEU A 33 -9.43 9.18 4.54
N ARG A 34 -10.52 9.81 4.09
CA ARG A 34 -11.21 9.44 2.85
C ARG A 34 -10.35 9.64 1.60
N GLU A 35 -9.60 10.73 1.50
CA GLU A 35 -8.68 10.98 0.38
C GLU A 35 -7.54 9.95 0.33
N MET A 36 -6.98 9.58 1.49
CA MET A 36 -5.98 8.53 1.60
C MET A 36 -6.54 7.16 1.21
N GLU A 37 -7.74 6.82 1.69
CA GLU A 37 -8.43 5.58 1.35
C GLU A 37 -8.71 5.50 -0.16
N ASN A 38 -9.23 6.59 -0.76
CA ASN A 38 -9.45 6.66 -2.21
C ASN A 38 -8.13 6.49 -2.99
N SER A 39 -7.04 7.10 -2.53
CA SER A 39 -5.73 6.96 -3.18
C SER A 39 -5.21 5.53 -3.10
N LEU A 40 -5.39 4.86 -1.95
CA LEU A 40 -5.04 3.44 -1.78
C LEU A 40 -5.85 2.55 -2.71
N GLN A 41 -7.17 2.76 -2.79
CA GLN A 41 -8.05 2.00 -3.67
C GLN A 41 -7.67 2.16 -5.15
N GLN A 42 -7.40 3.39 -5.61
CA GLN A 42 -6.97 3.65 -6.99
C GLN A 42 -5.65 2.94 -7.33
N LYS A 43 -4.68 2.98 -6.41
CA LYS A 43 -3.39 2.31 -6.61
C LYS A 43 -3.52 0.79 -6.58
N GLN A 44 -4.40 0.26 -5.73
CA GLN A 44 -4.70 -1.16 -5.67
C GLN A 44 -5.35 -1.65 -6.97
N ALA A 45 -6.34 -0.92 -7.49
CA ALA A 45 -6.94 -1.21 -8.78
C ALA A 45 -5.91 -1.18 -9.92
N ARG A 46 -4.95 -0.23 -9.88
CA ARG A 46 -3.83 -0.19 -10.84
C ARG A 46 -2.93 -1.43 -10.73
N CYS A 47 -2.63 -1.91 -9.53
CA CYS A 47 -1.84 -3.14 -9.34
C CYS A 47 -2.57 -4.37 -9.89
N GLU A 48 -3.88 -4.47 -9.66
CA GLU A 48 -4.72 -5.54 -10.20
C GLU A 48 -4.74 -5.52 -11.73
N TYR A 49 -4.89 -4.34 -12.33
CA TYR A 49 -4.81 -4.15 -13.78
C TYR A 49 -3.45 -4.60 -14.36
N LEU A 50 -2.33 -4.18 -13.74
CA LEU A 50 -0.99 -4.58 -14.15
C LEU A 50 -0.82 -6.11 -14.04
N THR A 51 -1.33 -6.71 -12.96
CA THR A 51 -1.29 -8.16 -12.75
C THR A 51 -2.05 -8.91 -13.84
N GLN A 52 -3.24 -8.43 -14.21
CA GLN A 52 -4.02 -9.03 -15.29
C GLN A 52 -3.30 -8.90 -16.63
N THR A 53 -2.68 -7.75 -16.90
CA THR A 53 -1.93 -7.50 -18.13
C THR A 53 -0.71 -8.42 -18.24
N CYS A 54 0.07 -8.59 -17.16
CA CYS A 54 1.19 -9.52 -17.14
C CYS A 54 0.74 -10.96 -17.43
N ARG A 55 -0.38 -11.40 -16.84
CA ARG A 55 -0.94 -12.74 -17.10
C ARG A 55 -1.37 -12.94 -18.55
N GLN A 56 -1.92 -11.91 -19.19
CA GLN A 56 -2.29 -11.98 -20.61
C GLN A 56 -1.04 -12.14 -21.48
N ILE A 57 0.01 -11.37 -21.21
CA ILE A 57 1.28 -11.49 -21.93
C ILE A 57 1.91 -12.88 -21.72
N GLU A 58 1.84 -13.43 -20.52
CA GLU A 58 2.30 -14.81 -20.22
C GLU A 58 1.56 -15.86 -21.04
N GLN A 59 0.23 -15.74 -21.14
CA GLN A 59 -0.58 -16.65 -21.95
C GLN A 59 -0.22 -16.55 -23.43
N ASP A 60 -0.08 -15.33 -23.96
CA ASP A 60 0.31 -15.09 -25.34
C ASP A 60 1.71 -15.65 -25.64
N LEU A 61 2.67 -15.47 -24.73
CA LEU A 61 4.00 -16.06 -24.83
C LEU A 61 3.94 -17.59 -24.87
N GLY A 62 3.12 -18.21 -24.02
CA GLY A 62 2.91 -19.67 -24.02
C GLY A 62 2.39 -20.19 -25.36
N LEU A 63 1.38 -19.52 -25.94
CA LEU A 63 0.86 -19.87 -27.26
C LEU A 63 1.92 -19.76 -28.36
N ARG A 64 2.74 -18.71 -28.33
CA ARG A 64 3.83 -18.52 -29.31
C ARG A 64 4.96 -19.53 -29.12
N GLU A 65 5.26 -19.94 -27.90
CA GLU A 65 6.24 -20.98 -27.61
C GLU A 65 5.79 -22.34 -28.16
N GLU A 66 4.50 -22.68 -28.05
CA GLU A 66 3.92 -23.87 -28.70
C GLU A 66 4.02 -23.80 -30.23
N GLU A 67 3.69 -22.64 -30.83
CA GLU A 67 3.84 -22.42 -32.27
C GLU A 67 5.30 -22.59 -32.71
N MET A 68 6.26 -22.05 -31.96
CA MET A 68 7.68 -22.26 -32.24
C MET A 68 8.08 -23.73 -32.14
N GLY A 69 7.52 -24.47 -31.18
CA GLY A 69 7.73 -25.91 -31.05
C GLY A 69 7.22 -26.70 -32.27
N LYS A 70 6.06 -26.33 -32.81
CA LYS A 70 5.53 -26.91 -34.07
C LYS A 70 6.42 -26.57 -35.26
N LEU A 71 6.79 -25.30 -35.41
CA LEU A 71 7.69 -24.85 -36.48
C LEU A 71 9.08 -25.51 -36.40
N ALA A 72 9.57 -25.82 -35.20
CA ALA A 72 10.83 -26.55 -35.02
C ALA A 72 10.73 -27.98 -35.58
N LYS A 73 9.66 -28.72 -35.24
CA LYS A 73 9.42 -30.07 -35.78
C LYS A 73 9.29 -30.08 -37.30
N ASP A 74 8.56 -29.11 -37.85
CA ASP A 74 8.38 -28.98 -39.30
C ASP A 74 9.69 -28.62 -40.02
N LEU A 75 10.53 -27.80 -39.38
CA LEU A 75 11.85 -27.43 -39.87
C LEU A 75 12.77 -28.66 -39.92
N ASP A 76 12.81 -29.45 -38.84
CA ASP A 76 13.61 -30.68 -38.78
C ASP A 76 13.20 -31.65 -39.90
N LEU A 77 11.89 -31.81 -40.13
CA LEU A 77 11.36 -32.64 -41.22
C LEU A 77 11.73 -32.09 -42.61
N ALA A 78 11.68 -30.77 -42.80
CA ALA A 78 12.04 -30.13 -44.07
C ALA A 78 13.53 -30.30 -44.39
N VAL A 79 14.40 -30.20 -43.37
CA VAL A 79 15.84 -30.42 -43.48
C VAL A 79 16.14 -31.87 -43.83
N VAL A 80 15.54 -32.84 -43.12
CA VAL A 80 15.72 -34.28 -43.42
C VAL A 80 15.29 -34.62 -44.86
N LYS A 81 14.24 -33.97 -45.35
CA LYS A 81 13.74 -34.16 -46.72
C LYS A 81 14.49 -33.33 -47.78
N ASN A 82 15.60 -32.66 -47.42
CA ASN A 82 16.37 -31.76 -48.29
C ASN A 82 15.54 -30.66 -48.97
N LYS A 83 14.40 -30.26 -48.36
CA LYS A 83 13.53 -29.20 -48.88
C LYS A 83 14.01 -27.83 -48.40
N ASN A 84 15.16 -27.40 -48.93
CA ASN A 84 15.88 -26.21 -48.48
C ASN A 84 15.07 -24.91 -48.56
N ASP A 85 14.20 -24.74 -49.57
CA ASP A 85 13.37 -23.54 -49.69
C ASP A 85 12.33 -23.45 -48.57
N ILE A 86 11.72 -24.59 -48.21
CA ILE A 86 10.78 -24.68 -47.11
C ILE A 86 11.50 -24.45 -45.78
N ALA A 87 12.68 -25.05 -45.60
CA ALA A 87 13.48 -24.84 -44.40
C ALA A 87 13.84 -23.36 -44.20
N ARG A 88 14.27 -22.66 -45.27
CA ARG A 88 14.57 -21.22 -45.22
C ARG A 88 13.33 -20.39 -44.85
N MET A 89 12.17 -20.72 -45.39
CA MET A 89 10.90 -20.06 -45.04
C MET A 89 10.56 -20.24 -43.55
N LEU A 90 10.65 -21.48 -43.05
CA LEU A 90 10.36 -21.81 -41.65
C LEU A 90 11.33 -21.12 -40.69
N ILE A 91 12.61 -21.04 -41.04
CA ILE A 91 13.62 -20.29 -40.26
C ILE A 91 13.26 -18.81 -40.18
N ARG A 92 12.86 -18.17 -41.31
CA ARG A 92 12.44 -16.76 -41.31
C ARG A 92 11.22 -16.54 -40.40
N LYS A 93 10.20 -17.40 -40.52
CA LYS A 93 9.00 -17.33 -39.69
C LYS A 93 9.33 -17.49 -38.20
N ARG A 94 10.15 -18.49 -37.86
CA ARG A 94 10.58 -18.75 -36.48
C ARG A 94 11.38 -17.58 -35.90
N ARG A 95 12.32 -16.99 -36.65
CA ARG A 95 13.04 -15.78 -36.21
C ARG A 95 12.10 -14.60 -35.97
N SER A 96 11.12 -14.39 -36.84
CA SER A 96 10.12 -13.33 -36.64
C SER A 96 9.33 -13.54 -35.35
N VAL A 97 8.84 -14.75 -35.09
CA VAL A 97 8.11 -15.08 -33.85
C VAL A 97 9.02 -14.90 -32.63
N GLN A 98 10.28 -15.33 -32.72
CA GLN A 98 11.25 -15.19 -31.64
C GLN A 98 11.51 -13.72 -31.28
N THR A 99 11.68 -12.84 -32.27
CA THR A 99 11.83 -11.40 -32.04
C THR A 99 10.61 -10.81 -31.33
N THR A 100 9.40 -11.17 -31.77
CA THR A 100 8.16 -10.73 -31.09
C THR A 100 8.11 -11.24 -29.66
N CYS A 101 8.46 -12.51 -29.40
CA CYS A 101 8.51 -13.07 -28.06
C CYS A 101 9.53 -12.35 -27.17
N SER A 102 10.71 -11.99 -27.70
CA SER A 102 11.69 -11.22 -26.91
C SER A 102 11.17 -9.84 -26.52
N HIS A 103 10.45 -9.15 -27.41
CA HIS A 103 9.85 -7.85 -27.09
C HIS A 103 8.75 -7.97 -26.04
N LEU A 104 7.88 -8.99 -26.16
CA LEU A 104 6.84 -9.25 -25.16
C LEU A 104 7.41 -9.61 -23.79
N LYS A 105 8.50 -10.40 -23.73
CA LYS A 105 9.21 -10.71 -22.48
C LYS A 105 9.79 -9.45 -21.84
N GLN A 106 10.46 -8.60 -22.61
CA GLN A 106 10.97 -7.32 -22.10
C GLN A 106 9.84 -6.43 -21.56
N GLN A 107 8.71 -6.37 -22.24
CA GLN A 107 7.54 -5.62 -21.78
C GLN A 107 6.96 -6.20 -20.48
N GLN A 108 6.87 -7.53 -20.38
CA GLN A 108 6.43 -8.22 -19.18
C GLN A 108 7.35 -7.91 -18.00
N ASP A 109 8.67 -7.96 -18.20
CA ASP A 109 9.66 -7.68 -17.17
C ASP A 109 9.47 -6.25 -16.63
N LEU A 110 9.36 -5.25 -17.51
CA LEU A 110 9.12 -3.85 -17.13
C LEU A 110 7.82 -3.67 -16.34
N LEU A 111 6.72 -4.27 -16.79
CA LEU A 111 5.43 -4.21 -16.08
C LEU A 111 5.49 -4.93 -14.73
N SER A 112 6.27 -6.00 -14.63
CA SER A 112 6.46 -6.75 -13.39
C SER A 112 7.25 -5.95 -12.36
N GLU A 113 8.27 -5.21 -12.79
CA GLU A 113 9.04 -4.28 -11.95
C GLU A 113 8.17 -3.12 -11.48
N GLU A 114 7.39 -2.51 -12.38
CA GLU A 114 6.45 -1.43 -12.03
C GLU A 114 5.44 -1.91 -10.99
N ARG A 115 4.88 -3.12 -11.16
CA ARG A 115 3.96 -3.75 -10.21
C ARG A 115 4.64 -3.94 -8.84
N GLN A 116 5.85 -4.49 -8.79
CA GLN A 116 6.56 -4.71 -7.52
C GLN A 116 6.84 -3.39 -6.79
N GLN A 117 7.21 -2.34 -7.52
CA GLN A 117 7.41 -1.01 -6.94
C GLN A 117 6.10 -0.44 -6.37
N LEU A 118 5.00 -0.53 -7.12
CA LEU A 118 3.69 -0.09 -6.68
C LEU A 118 3.18 -0.86 -5.45
N GLU A 119 3.38 -2.18 -5.41
CA GLU A 119 3.03 -3.02 -4.26
C GLU A 119 3.84 -2.65 -3.01
N GLY A 120 5.14 -2.41 -3.16
CA GLY A 120 5.99 -1.93 -2.07
C GLY A 120 5.53 -0.58 -1.52
N LEU A 121 5.21 0.38 -2.40
CA LEU A 121 4.67 1.68 -2.00
C LEU A 121 3.30 1.55 -1.33
N LEU A 122 2.41 0.69 -1.84
CA LEU A 122 1.10 0.42 -1.25
C LEU A 122 1.23 -0.15 0.17
N GLY A 123 2.17 -1.08 0.41
CA GLY A 123 2.42 -1.63 1.74
C GLY A 123 2.80 -0.56 2.75
N GLN A 124 3.71 0.35 2.36
CA GLN A 124 4.10 1.49 3.21
C GLN A 124 2.93 2.45 3.46
N GLN A 125 2.15 2.77 2.43
CA GLN A 125 1.03 3.69 2.55
C GLN A 125 -0.14 3.12 3.37
N ARG A 126 -0.38 1.81 3.31
CA ARG A 126 -1.36 1.12 4.18
C ARG A 126 -0.96 1.23 5.64
N LEU A 127 0.30 0.97 5.96
CA LEU A 127 0.81 1.10 7.33
C LEU A 127 0.69 2.54 7.86
N GLN A 128 0.99 3.54 7.01
CA GLN A 128 0.79 4.96 7.36
C GLN A 128 -0.69 5.29 7.57
N TYR A 129 -1.57 4.77 6.73
CA TYR A 129 -3.02 4.95 6.86
C TYR A 129 -3.55 4.35 8.16
N ASP A 130 -3.15 3.13 8.51
CA ASP A 130 -3.58 2.47 9.75
C ASP A 130 -3.11 3.24 10.99
N GLN A 131 -1.85 3.68 11.00
CA GLN A 131 -1.33 4.54 12.07
C GLN A 131 -2.10 5.85 12.18
N PHE A 132 -2.41 6.49 11.04
CA PHE A 132 -3.15 7.74 11.02
C PHE A 132 -4.60 7.54 11.48
N LYS A 133 -5.23 6.43 11.10
CA LYS A 133 -6.58 6.05 11.52
C LYS A 133 -6.64 5.85 13.05
N ILE A 134 -5.70 5.13 13.65
CA ILE A 134 -5.63 4.96 15.11
C ILE A 134 -5.50 6.32 15.81
N LYS A 135 -4.60 7.19 15.34
CA LYS A 135 -4.42 8.54 15.90
C LYS A 135 -5.69 9.39 15.75
N ALA A 136 -6.38 9.26 14.62
CA ALA A 136 -7.63 9.96 14.36
C ALA A 136 -8.74 9.50 15.31
N GLU A 137 -8.88 8.19 15.52
CA GLU A 137 -9.84 7.62 16.47
C GLU A 137 -9.57 8.05 17.91
N ALA A 138 -8.30 8.05 18.34
CA ALA A 138 -7.90 8.55 19.65
C ALA A 138 -8.28 10.03 19.83
N TYR A 139 -8.04 10.86 18.81
CA TYR A 139 -8.43 12.27 18.82
C TYR A 139 -9.94 12.46 18.95
N PHE A 140 -10.75 11.70 18.20
CA PHE A 140 -12.21 11.77 18.32
C PHE A 140 -12.73 11.30 19.68
N ARG A 141 -12.11 10.27 20.28
CA ARG A 141 -12.43 9.82 21.65
C ARG A 141 -12.12 10.91 22.68
N GLN A 142 -10.93 11.52 22.61
CA GLN A 142 -10.52 12.58 23.52
C GLN A 142 -11.42 13.82 23.39
N ALA A 143 -11.78 14.21 22.16
CA ALA A 143 -12.71 15.31 21.91
C ALA A 143 -14.10 15.03 22.48
N LYS A 144 -14.60 13.80 22.33
CA LYS A 144 -15.90 13.38 22.90
C LYS A 144 -15.89 13.37 24.44
N ASN A 145 -14.82 12.88 25.07
CA ASN A 145 -14.70 12.86 26.53
C ASN A 145 -14.67 14.28 27.11
N ARG A 146 -13.96 15.23 26.48
CA ARG A 146 -13.99 16.65 26.88
C ARG A 146 -15.38 17.28 26.78
N GLN A 147 -16.15 16.94 25.75
CA GLN A 147 -17.53 17.44 25.61
C GLN A 147 -18.47 16.89 26.69
N MET A 148 -18.24 15.67 27.18
CA MET A 148 -19.02 15.10 28.29
C MET A 148 -18.67 15.73 29.65
N ASP A 149 -17.41 16.12 29.85
CA ASP A 149 -16.93 16.78 31.07
C ASP A 149 -17.51 18.20 31.21
N GLU A 150 -17.69 18.94 30.11
CA GLU A 150 -18.32 20.28 30.13
C GLU A 150 -19.86 20.24 30.17
N GLY A 151 -20.48 19.06 30.01
CA GLY A 151 -21.93 18.87 29.97
C GLY A 151 -22.63 18.75 31.34
N PHE A 152 -21.88 18.69 32.44
CA PHE A 152 -22.41 18.62 33.82
C PHE A 152 -21.80 19.70 34.72
N PRO A 153 -22.18 20.98 34.57
CA PRO A 153 -21.83 22.00 35.55
C PRO A 153 -22.83 21.93 36.71
N GLY A 154 -22.65 21.02 37.68
CA GLY A 154 -23.65 20.94 38.76
C GLY A 154 -23.35 20.16 40.03
N LEU A 155 -22.50 19.14 40.05
CA LEU A 155 -22.18 18.41 41.28
C LEU A 155 -20.77 17.85 41.18
N ASP A 156 -19.78 18.60 41.67
CA ASP A 156 -18.62 18.05 42.40
C ASP A 156 -17.71 19.20 42.88
N ALA A 157 -18.35 20.16 43.57
CA ALA A 157 -17.63 20.94 44.57
C ALA A 157 -17.73 20.17 45.89
N MET A 158 -16.98 19.07 46.03
CA MET A 158 -16.52 18.48 47.30
C MET A 158 -15.72 17.20 47.02
N GLY A 159 -14.42 17.39 46.75
CA GLY A 159 -13.35 16.43 47.00
C GLY A 159 -13.45 15.09 46.29
N ASP A 160 -12.58 14.86 45.31
CA ASP A 160 -12.00 13.53 45.20
C ASP A 160 -10.56 13.60 44.76
N PHE A 161 -9.76 12.75 45.39
CA PHE A 161 -8.38 12.49 45.02
C PHE A 161 -8.35 12.18 43.52
N GLN A 162 -7.41 12.78 42.78
CA GLN A 162 -7.06 12.29 41.45
C GLN A 162 -6.60 10.84 41.61
N SER A 163 -7.54 9.91 41.54
CA SER A 163 -7.25 8.49 41.46
C SER A 163 -6.59 8.30 40.10
N PRO A 164 -5.34 7.81 40.07
CA PRO A 164 -4.62 7.64 38.81
C PRO A 164 -5.45 6.79 37.86
N THR A 165 -5.58 7.25 36.61
CA THR A 165 -6.33 6.56 35.56
C THR A 165 -5.73 5.18 35.31
N GLU A 166 -6.54 4.18 34.95
CA GLU A 166 -6.04 2.83 34.61
C GLU A 166 -4.93 2.86 33.56
N GLU A 167 -4.97 3.83 32.64
CA GLU A 167 -3.92 4.08 31.64
C GLU A 167 -2.60 4.59 32.25
N GLU A 168 -2.63 5.42 33.30
CA GLU A 168 -1.41 5.85 34.03
C GLU A 168 -0.81 4.67 34.81
N ILE A 169 -1.65 3.82 35.40
CA ILE A 169 -1.23 2.60 36.10
C ILE A 169 -0.61 1.60 35.11
N GLU A 170 -1.21 1.40 33.93
CA GLU A 170 -0.68 0.52 32.90
C GLU A 170 0.63 1.05 32.27
N LEU A 171 0.74 2.36 32.07
CA LEU A 171 1.98 3.00 31.59
C LEU A 171 3.11 2.87 32.62
N GLU A 172 2.81 3.03 33.92
CA GLU A 172 3.81 2.84 34.98
C GLU A 172 4.21 1.34 35.09
N LEU A 173 3.27 0.42 34.89
CA LEU A 173 3.52 -1.03 34.91
C LEU A 173 4.38 -1.48 33.72
N LEU A 174 4.15 -0.92 32.52
CA LEU A 174 5.00 -1.14 31.33
C LEU A 174 6.41 -0.58 31.55
N GLN A 175 6.55 0.64 32.07
CA GLN A 175 7.86 1.23 32.36
C GLN A 175 8.64 0.42 33.41
N ARG A 176 7.99 -0.09 34.47
CA ARG A 176 8.64 -0.95 35.46
C ARG A 176 9.02 -2.32 34.90
N LYS A 177 8.23 -2.89 33.98
CA LYS A 177 8.57 -4.14 33.30
C LYS A 177 9.77 -3.99 32.36
N GLU A 178 9.84 -2.88 31.62
CA GLU A 178 10.98 -2.59 30.75
C GLU A 178 12.27 -2.31 31.56
N ALA A 179 12.16 -1.64 32.70
CA ALA A 179 13.29 -1.41 33.61
C ALA A 179 13.79 -2.69 34.31
N LEU A 180 12.93 -3.69 34.48
CA LEU A 180 13.27 -5.02 35.02
C LEU A 180 13.75 -6.01 33.95
N THR A 181 13.73 -5.63 32.67
CA THR A 181 14.43 -6.34 31.61
C THR A 181 15.78 -5.66 31.32
N PRO A 182 16.84 -5.93 32.11
CA PRO A 182 18.19 -5.69 31.62
C PRO A 182 18.44 -6.69 30.50
N GLY A 183 18.70 -6.19 29.30
CA GLY A 183 19.24 -7.03 28.23
C GLY A 183 20.58 -7.64 28.69
N GLY A 184 20.72 -8.95 28.48
CA GLY A 184 22.01 -9.60 28.30
C GLY A 184 22.54 -10.43 29.47
N ALA A 185 22.28 -11.74 29.42
CA ALA A 185 23.34 -12.74 29.60
C ALA A 185 23.43 -13.45 28.23
N ALA A 186 24.54 -13.39 27.48
CA ALA A 186 25.82 -14.04 27.79
C ALA A 186 25.60 -15.52 28.16
#